data_AF-A0A953SX45-F1
#
_entry.id   AF-A0A953SX45-F1
#
_cell.length_a   1.000
_cell.length_b   1.000
_cell.length_c   1.000
_cell.angle_alpha   90.00
_cell.angle_beta   90.00
_cell.angle_gamma   90.00
#
_symmetry.space_group_name_H-M   'P 1'
#
loop_
_entity.id
_entity.type
_entity.pdbx_description
1 polymer ?
#
loop_
_entity_poly.entity_id
_entity_poly.type
_entity_poly.pdbx_seq_one_letter_code
_entity_poly.pdbx_strand_id
1 'polypeptide(L)'
;MDAKITLSFDEAVINRAKRFAAEQNISLSRLTEFLLSKVGNATYRSLDELPVSDWVSAVSEGKVEYVRKNSRRKSVKKDYLDSRG
;
A
#
# COMPACT_ATOMS: atom_id res chain seq x y z
N MET A 1 -3.93 13.36 0.54
CA MET A 1 -2.84 13.68 1.48
C MET A 1 -3.23 15.02 2.08
N ASP A 2 -3.50 15.03 3.38
CA ASP A 2 -4.06 16.21 4.07
C ASP A 2 -2.98 17.05 4.76
N ALA A 3 -1.75 16.52 4.89
CA ALA A 3 -0.59 17.19 5.48
C ALA A 3 0.63 17.16 4.55
N LYS A 4 1.42 18.25 4.56
CA LYS A 4 2.68 18.38 3.83
C LYS A 4 3.85 18.27 4.80
N ILE A 5 4.88 17.50 4.43
CA ILE A 5 6.15 17.42 5.14
C ILE A 5 7.29 17.92 4.25
N THR A 6 8.32 18.51 4.87
CA THR A 6 9.56 18.89 4.20
C THR A 6 10.69 18.06 4.82
N LEU A 7 11.38 17.28 4.00
CA LEU A 7 12.48 16.41 4.42
C LEU A 7 13.72 16.72 3.58
N SER A 8 14.88 16.74 4.24
CA SER A 8 16.18 16.84 3.58
C SER A 8 16.75 15.43 3.40
N PHE A 9 17.16 15.10 2.18
CA PHE A 9 17.76 13.82 1.84
C PHE A 9 19.13 14.04 1.21
N ASP A 10 19.98 13.03 1.34
CA ASP A 10 21.13 12.89 0.45
C ASP A 10 20.64 12.84 -1.02
N GLU A 11 21.33 13.58 -1.89
CA GLU A 11 20.93 13.74 -3.29
C GLU A 11 20.96 12.41 -4.06
N ALA A 12 21.99 11.60 -3.84
CA ALA A 12 22.12 10.31 -4.51
C ALA A 12 21.05 9.31 -4.02
N VAL A 13 20.67 9.38 -2.74
CA VAL A 13 19.56 8.59 -2.18
C VAL A 13 18.23 9.00 -2.81
N ILE A 14 17.88 10.29 -2.81
CA ILE A 14 16.58 10.73 -3.32
C ILE A 14 16.43 10.50 -4.82
N ASN A 15 17.51 10.63 -5.59
CA ASN A 15 17.49 10.36 -7.02
C ASN A 15 17.27 8.87 -7.34
N ARG A 16 17.90 7.97 -6.58
CA ARG A 16 17.64 6.53 -6.70
C ARG A 16 16.19 6.17 -6.34
N ALA A 17 15.66 6.74 -5.26
CA ALA A 17 14.28 6.51 -4.84
C ALA A 17 13.26 7.04 -5.86
N LYS A 18 13.48 8.23 -6.43
CA LYS A 18 12.63 8.79 -7.51
C LYS A 18 12.63 7.89 -8.75
N ARG A 19 13.80 7.41 -9.17
CA ARG A 19 13.93 6.51 -10.32
C ARG A 19 13.17 5.21 -10.09
N PHE A 20 13.36 4.58 -8.92
CA PHE A 20 12.63 3.37 -8.57
C PHE A 20 11.11 3.59 -8.58
N ALA A 21 10.62 4.66 -7.95
CA ALA A 21 9.19 4.96 -7.94
C ALA A 21 8.62 5.11 -9.37
N ALA A 22 9.35 5.82 -10.24
CA ALA A 22 8.99 6.00 -11.64
C ALA A 22 8.96 4.67 -12.43
N GLU A 23 9.98 3.81 -12.25
CA GLU A 23 10.04 2.47 -12.85
C GLU A 23 8.85 1.59 -12.43
N GLN A 24 8.39 1.75 -11.17
CA GLN A 24 7.22 1.04 -10.63
C GLN A 24 5.88 1.75 -10.90
N ASN A 25 5.85 2.76 -11.77
CA ASN A 25 4.64 3.53 -12.12
C ASN A 25 3.90 4.15 -10.93
N ILE A 26 4.65 4.62 -9.91
CA ILE A 26 4.09 5.30 -8.74
C ILE A 26 4.83 6.61 -8.44
N SER A 27 4.16 7.53 -7.73
CA SER A 27 4.83 8.72 -7.23
C SER A 27 5.68 8.41 -6.00
N LEU A 28 6.73 9.21 -5.78
CA LEU A 28 7.52 9.14 -4.55
C LEU A 28 6.66 9.35 -3.31
N SER A 29 5.72 10.30 -3.35
CA SER A 29 4.77 10.53 -2.26
C SER A 29 3.90 9.31 -1.96
N ARG A 30 3.47 8.56 -2.98
CA ARG A 30 2.73 7.31 -2.82
C ARG A 30 3.59 6.23 -2.14
N LEU A 31 4.85 6.09 -2.56
CA LEU A 31 5.81 5.16 -1.96
C LEU A 31 6.06 5.50 -0.49
N THR A 32 6.33 6.77 -0.18
CA THR A 32 6.58 7.23 1.19
C THR A 32 5.37 7.00 2.09
N GLU A 33 4.16 7.36 1.64
CA GLU A 33 2.93 7.11 2.39
C GLU A 33 2.72 5.63 2.70
N PHE A 34 2.97 4.76 1.70
CA PHE A 34 2.84 3.33 1.90
C PHE A 34 3.79 2.82 2.99
N LEU A 35 5.07 3.19 2.93
CA LEU A 35 6.06 2.79 3.92
C LEU A 35 5.72 3.32 5.32
N LEU A 36 5.36 4.61 5.43
CA LEU A 36 4.98 5.22 6.71
C LEU A 36 3.73 4.56 7.30
N SER A 37 2.75 4.20 6.46
CA SER A 37 1.54 3.50 6.91
C SER A 37 1.85 2.10 7.49
N LYS A 38 2.90 1.43 7.00
CA LYS A 38 3.31 0.12 7.52
C LYS A 38 4.04 0.23 8.84
N VAL A 39 4.91 1.24 8.97
CA VAL A 39 5.62 1.53 10.23
C VAL A 39 4.62 1.90 11.33
N GLY A 40 3.66 2.80 11.05
CA GLY A 40 2.71 3.26 12.07
C GLY A 40 1.69 2.21 12.54
N ASN A 41 1.46 1.15 11.75
CA ASN A 41 0.50 0.10 12.09
C ASN A 41 1.11 -1.10 12.82
N ALA A 42 2.43 -1.18 12.93
CA ALA A 42 3.11 -2.38 13.38
C ALA A 42 3.86 -2.16 14.70
N THR A 43 3.86 -3.18 15.54
CA THR A 43 4.51 -3.18 16.86
C THR A 43 5.98 -3.61 16.77
N TYR A 44 6.72 -3.07 15.79
CA TYR A 44 8.16 -3.29 15.71
C TYR A 44 8.87 -2.48 16.78
N ARG A 45 9.89 -3.08 17.41
CA ARG A 45 10.64 -2.46 18.52
C ARG A 45 11.86 -1.69 18.03
N SER A 46 12.33 -1.98 16.81
CA SER A 46 13.50 -1.34 16.20
C SER A 46 13.36 -1.24 14.68
N LEU A 47 14.22 -0.45 14.04
CA LEU A 47 14.27 -0.31 12.59
C LEU A 47 14.70 -1.61 11.89
N ASP A 48 15.52 -2.42 12.54
CA ASP A 48 16.06 -3.67 11.97
C ASP A 48 15.00 -4.78 11.87
N GLU A 49 13.92 -4.66 12.64
CA GLU A 49 12.77 -5.58 12.59
C GLU A 49 11.83 -5.25 11.43
N LEU A 50 11.99 -4.10 10.76
CA LEU A 50 11.11 -3.70 9.67
C LEU A 50 11.40 -4.55 8.41
N PRO A 51 10.42 -5.30 7.88
CA PRO A 51 10.58 -6.06 6.64
C PRO A 51 10.45 -5.11 5.43
N VAL A 52 11.35 -4.13 5.32
CA VAL A 52 11.29 -3.08 4.30
C VAL A 52 11.38 -3.67 2.90
N SER A 53 12.17 -4.74 2.71
CA SER A 53 12.25 -5.47 1.44
C SER A 53 10.89 -5.94 0.96
N ASP A 54 10.12 -6.57 1.85
CA ASP A 54 8.84 -7.19 1.53
C ASP A 54 7.80 -6.11 1.17
N TRP A 55 7.87 -4.96 1.83
CA TRP A 55 7.03 -3.80 1.56
C TRP A 55 7.34 -3.18 0.21
N VAL A 56 8.63 -3.02 -0.12
CA VAL A 56 9.07 -2.51 -1.41
C VAL A 56 8.64 -3.46 -2.54
N SER A 57 8.80 -4.77 -2.34
CA SER A 57 8.31 -5.79 -3.28
C SER A 57 6.80 -5.72 -3.50
N ALA A 58 6.02 -5.60 -2.42
CA ALA A 58 4.56 -5.47 -2.51
C ALA A 58 4.09 -4.22 -3.28
N VAL A 59 4.91 -3.17 -3.31
CA VAL A 59 4.64 -1.97 -4.10
C VAL A 59 4.98 -2.17 -5.58
N SER A 60 6.10 -2.86 -5.86
CA SER A 60 6.52 -3.16 -7.24
C SER A 60 5.62 -4.17 -7.96
N GLU A 61 4.98 -5.07 -7.21
CA GLU A 61 4.07 -6.07 -7.78
C GLU A 61 2.75 -5.48 -8.30
N GLY A 62 2.52 -4.17 -8.12
CA GLY A 62 1.26 -3.52 -8.46
C GLY A 62 0.15 -3.89 -7.49
N LYS A 63 -0.99 -3.19 -7.55
CA LYS A 63 -2.10 -3.38 -6.60
C LYS A 63 -2.50 -4.85 -6.50
N VAL A 64 -2.09 -5.52 -5.41
CA VAL A 64 -2.87 -6.63 -4.87
C VAL A 64 -4.16 -5.97 -4.39
N GLU A 65 -5.17 -5.90 -5.26
CA GLU A 65 -6.52 -5.70 -4.80
C GLU A 65 -6.81 -6.83 -3.83
N TYR A 66 -6.79 -6.51 -2.53
CA TYR A 66 -7.54 -7.27 -1.57
C TYR A 66 -9.01 -7.12 -1.99
N VAL A 67 -9.44 -8.00 -2.90
CA VAL A 67 -10.86 -8.28 -3.11
C VAL A 67 -11.31 -8.84 -1.78
N ARG A 68 -11.80 -7.97 -0.88
CA ARG A 68 -12.61 -8.45 0.23
C ARG A 68 -13.73 -9.23 -0.45
N LYS A 69 -13.73 -10.56 -0.31
CA LYS A 69 -14.87 -11.42 -0.65
C LYS A 69 -16.03 -11.05 0.28
N ASN A 70 -16.61 -9.88 0.11
CA ASN A 70 -17.74 -9.43 0.91
C ASN A 70 -18.94 -8.99 0.06
N SER A 71 -18.95 -9.32 -1.23
CA SER A 71 -20.12 -9.10 -2.09
C SER A 71 -20.98 -10.35 -2.32
N ARG A 72 -20.43 -11.58 -2.17
CA ARG A 72 -21.23 -12.80 -2.44
C ARG A 72 -22.37 -13.06 -1.46
N ARG A 73 -22.33 -12.53 -0.23
CA ARG A 73 -23.43 -12.75 0.73
C ARG A 73 -24.67 -11.91 0.44
N LYS A 74 -24.53 -10.76 -0.22
CA LYS A 74 -25.68 -9.91 -0.56
C LYS A 74 -26.40 -10.38 -1.82
N SER A 75 -25.68 -10.86 -2.84
CA SER A 75 -26.30 -11.41 -4.06
C SER A 75 -27.04 -12.72 -3.80
N VAL A 76 -26.44 -13.66 -3.06
CA VAL A 76 -27.06 -14.96 -2.77
C VAL A 76 -28.37 -14.83 -1.98
N LYS A 77 -28.48 -13.85 -1.08
CA LYS A 77 -29.73 -13.58 -0.35
C LYS A 77 -30.82 -13.03 -1.27
N LYS A 78 -30.45 -12.17 -2.23
CA LYS A 78 -31.39 -11.56 -3.16
C LYS A 78 -31.95 -12.62 -4.12
N ASP A 79 -31.09 -13.45 -4.69
CA ASP A 79 -31.49 -14.50 -5.63
C ASP A 79 -32.38 -15.57 -4.95
N TYR A 80 -32.11 -15.89 -3.68
CA TYR A 80 -32.94 -16.81 -2.89
C TYR A 80 -34.35 -16.24 -2.60
N LEU A 81 -34.46 -14.94 -2.36
CA LEU A 81 -35.75 -14.27 -2.10
C LEU A 81 -36.58 -14.11 -3.38
N ASP A 82 -35.94 -13.78 -4.51
CA ASP A 82 -36.63 -13.65 -5.81
C ASP A 82 -37.14 -15.02 -6.34
N SER A 83 -36.49 -16.14 -5.99
CA SER A 83 -36.96 -17.49 -6.37
C SER A 83 -38.21 -17.99 -5.60
N ARG A 84 -38.70 -17.22 -4.61
CA ARG A 84 -39.83 -17.58 -3.75
C ARG A 84 -41.00 -16.59 -3.78
N GLY A 85 -40.93 -15.53 -4.60
CA GLY A 85 -42.04 -14.61 -4.86
C GLY A 85 -42.74 -14.94 -6.16
#